data_AF-A0A1F8LBI3-F1
#
_entry.id   AF-A0A1F8LBI3-F1
#
_cell.length_a   1.000
_cell.length_b   1.000
_cell.length_c   1.000
_cell.angle_alpha   90.00
_cell.angle_beta   90.00
_cell.angle_gamma   90.00
#
_symmetry.space_group_name_H-M   'P 1'
#
loop_
_entity.id
_entity.type
_entity.pdbx_description
1 polymer ?
#
loop_
_entity_poly.entity_id
_entity_poly.type
_entity_poly.pdbx_seq_one_letter_code
_entity_poly.pdbx_strand_id
1 'polypeptide(L)'
;MAGLVAELRRTGYRPGEQRAFIVARMLAEASLVVVGAERPDVVRACHMVPAATMEEGIAQAERMVRSTLSAGERDRPLEVLVVPHATRTLPVVTAP
;
A
#
# COMPACT_ATOMS: atom_id res chain seq x y z
N MET A 1 5.75 2.76 19.26
CA MET A 1 5.81 3.64 18.07
C MET A 1 6.35 5.05 18.35
N ALA A 2 6.02 5.69 19.47
CA ALA A 2 6.44 7.08 19.76
C ALA A 2 7.97 7.31 19.80
N GLY A 3 8.75 6.32 20.26
CA GLY A 3 10.21 6.42 20.36
C GLY A 3 10.92 6.60 19.01
N LEU A 4 10.54 5.83 17.99
CA LEU A 4 11.17 5.90 16.66
C LEU A 4 10.96 7.27 16.00
N VAL A 5 9.74 7.83 16.09
CA VAL A 5 9.44 9.14 15.50
C VAL A 5 10.16 10.27 16.25
N ALA A 6 10.24 10.19 17.58
CA ALA A 6 10.99 11.15 18.38
C ALA A 6 12.49 11.12 18.05
N GLU A 7 13.04 9.93 17.83
CA GLU A 7 14.43 9.74 17.46
C GLU A 7 14.73 10.26 16.05
N LEU A 8 13.90 9.91 15.06
CA LEU A 8 14.05 10.39 13.67
C LEU A 8 13.91 11.91 13.55
N ARG A 9 13.09 12.55 14.41
CA ARG A 9 13.03 14.03 14.50
C ARG A 9 14.32 14.64 15.03
N ARG A 10 15.04 13.93 15.90
CA ARG A 10 16.29 14.40 16.51
C ARG A 10 17.50 14.17 15.61
N THR A 11 17.56 13.02 14.92
CA THR A 11 18.73 12.61 14.14
C THR A 11 18.59 12.85 12.64
N GLY A 12 17.40 13.20 12.17
CA GLY A 12 17.08 13.28 10.75
C GLY A 12 16.92 11.89 10.12
N TYR A 13 16.60 11.90 8.81
CA TYR A 13 16.47 10.70 7.99
C TYR A 13 17.67 10.60 7.04
N ARG A 14 18.28 9.42 6.92
CA ARG A 14 19.24 9.15 5.85
C ARG A 14 18.52 9.20 4.48
N PRO A 15 19.25 9.45 3.38
CA PRO A 15 18.65 9.51 2.06
C PRO A 15 17.80 8.26 1.77
N GLY A 16 16.51 8.47 1.48
CA GLY A 16 15.55 7.39 1.20
C GLY A 16 14.80 6.82 2.42
N GLU A 17 15.27 7.03 3.66
CA GLU A 17 14.57 6.56 4.87
C GLU A 17 13.22 7.24 5.05
N GLN A 18 13.08 8.50 4.63
CA GLN A 18 11.79 9.20 4.66
C GLN A 18 10.74 8.50 3.80
N ARG A 19 11.11 8.05 2.59
CA ARG A 19 10.19 7.34 1.68
C ARG A 19 9.84 5.96 2.21
N ALA A 20 10.83 5.23 2.73
CA ALA A 20 10.62 3.94 3.36
C ALA A 20 9.69 4.06 4.58
N PHE A 21 9.85 5.10 5.40
CA PHE A 21 8.96 5.37 6.53
C PHE A 21 7.51 5.64 6.10
N ILE A 22 7.31 6.43 5.04
CA ILE A 22 5.96 6.70 4.50
C ILE A 22 5.29 5.41 4.04
N VAL A 23 6.00 4.56 3.30
CA VAL A 23 5.47 3.25 2.87
C VAL A 23 5.17 2.36 4.08
N ALA A 24 6.07 2.30 5.07
CA ALA A 24 5.84 1.52 6.28
C ALA A 24 4.63 2.03 7.09
N ARG A 25 4.39 3.34 7.12
CA ARG A 25 3.19 3.91 7.75
C ARG A 25 1.93 3.55 7.00
N MET A 26 1.93 3.61 5.67
CA MET A 26 0.81 3.18 4.84
C MET A 26 0.52 1.69 5.03
N LEU A 27 1.54 0.84 5.13
CA LEU A 27 1.39 -0.60 5.33
C LEU A 27 0.71 -0.99 6.66
N ALA A 28 0.67 -0.07 7.63
CA ALA A 28 -0.08 -0.29 8.87
C ALA A 28 -1.61 -0.20 8.68
N GLU A 29 -2.06 0.45 7.60
CA GLU A 29 -3.48 0.73 7.34
C GLU A 29 -3.97 0.10 6.04
N ALA A 30 -3.07 -0.24 5.11
CA ALA A 30 -3.41 -0.80 3.81
C ALA A 30 -2.43 -1.89 3.34
N SER A 31 -2.95 -2.88 2.64
CA SER A 31 -2.13 -3.87 1.91
C SER A 31 -1.66 -3.29 0.57
N LEU A 32 -0.42 -3.58 0.17
CA LEU A 32 0.16 -3.11 -1.09
C LEU A 32 0.55 -4.28 -1.99
N VAL A 33 0.00 -4.28 -3.20
CA VAL A 33 0.33 -5.23 -4.27
C VAL A 33 1.21 -4.51 -5.29
N VAL A 34 2.35 -5.12 -5.66
CA VAL A 34 3.28 -4.59 -6.67
C VAL A 34 3.30 -5.54 -7.86
N VAL A 35 2.82 -5.05 -9.00
CA VAL A 35 2.75 -5.82 -10.25
C VAL A 35 4.03 -5.61 -11.07
N GLY A 36 4.55 -6.67 -11.68
CA GLY A 36 5.65 -6.59 -12.65
C GLY A 36 7.01 -6.26 -12.06
N ALA A 37 7.22 -6.54 -10.77
CA ALA A 37 8.51 -6.31 -10.12
C ALA A 37 9.59 -7.27 -10.66
N GLU A 38 10.73 -6.73 -11.10
CA GLU A 38 11.91 -7.52 -11.49
C GLU A 38 12.49 -8.34 -10.32
N ARG A 39 12.30 -7.85 -9.08
CA ARG A 39 12.77 -8.45 -7.83
C ARG A 39 11.61 -8.71 -6.87
N PRO A 40 10.74 -9.70 -7.16
CA PRO A 40 9.57 -9.99 -6.31
C PRO A 40 9.97 -10.47 -4.92
N ASP A 41 11.18 -11.00 -4.74
CA ASP A 41 11.76 -11.33 -3.43
C ASP A 41 11.95 -10.08 -2.55
N VAL A 42 12.40 -8.97 -3.11
CA VAL A 42 12.53 -7.69 -2.39
C VAL A 42 11.16 -7.15 -1.99
N VAL A 43 10.16 -7.22 -2.88
CA VAL A 43 8.78 -6.84 -2.58
C VAL A 43 8.25 -7.60 -1.36
N ARG A 44 8.45 -8.93 -1.33
CA ARG A 44 8.07 -9.77 -0.18
C ARG A 44 8.84 -9.40 1.08
N ALA A 45 10.16 -9.18 0.98
CA ALA A 45 11.00 -8.78 2.11
C ALA A 45 10.57 -7.44 2.73
N CYS A 46 9.91 -6.59 1.96
CA CYS A 46 9.33 -5.33 2.42
C CYS A 46 7.85 -5.45 2.86
N HIS A 47 7.36 -6.65 3.14
CA HIS A 47 5.98 -6.92 3.59
C HIS A 47 4.88 -6.52 2.59
N MET A 48 5.23 -6.43 1.31
CA MET A 48 4.29 -6.21 0.21
C MET A 48 4.03 -7.51 -0.55
N VAL A 49 3.03 -7.52 -1.42
CA VAL A 49 2.67 -8.71 -2.20
C VAL A 49 3.04 -8.52 -3.67
N PRO A 50 3.97 -9.31 -4.24
CA PRO A 50 4.26 -9.25 -5.65
C PRO A 50 3.19 -9.98 -6.46
N ALA A 51 2.93 -9.48 -7.67
CA ALA A 51 2.15 -10.15 -8.70
C ALA A 51 2.86 -10.02 -10.06
N ALA A 52 2.73 -11.02 -10.93
CA ALA A 52 3.36 -11.01 -12.24
C ALA A 52 2.57 -10.15 -13.25
N THR A 53 1.23 -10.18 -13.17
CA THR A 53 0.35 -9.45 -14.09
C THR A 53 -0.68 -8.59 -13.36
N MET A 54 -1.33 -7.69 -14.11
CA MET A 54 -2.38 -6.83 -13.57
C MET A 54 -3.59 -7.65 -13.11
N GLU A 55 -3.97 -8.67 -13.87
CA GLU A 55 -5.08 -9.57 -13.54
C GLU A 55 -4.82 -10.29 -12.22
N GLU A 56 -3.61 -10.84 -12.05
CA GLU A 56 -3.20 -11.47 -10.79
C GLU A 56 -3.21 -10.47 -9.63
N GLY A 57 -2.68 -9.26 -9.87
CA GLY A 57 -2.59 -8.21 -8.86
C GLY A 57 -3.97 -7.75 -8.38
N ILE A 58 -4.91 -7.53 -9.30
CA ILE A 58 -6.29 -7.14 -8.98
C ILE A 58 -7.00 -8.28 -8.25
N ALA A 59 -6.88 -9.52 -8.71
CA ALA A 59 -7.49 -10.67 -8.05
C ALA A 59 -6.95 -10.86 -6.62
N GLN A 60 -5.66 -10.60 -6.40
CA GLN A 60 -5.04 -10.64 -5.08
C GLN A 60 -5.55 -9.52 -4.18
N ALA A 61 -5.66 -8.29 -4.69
CA ALA A 61 -6.23 -7.16 -3.95
C ALA A 61 -7.69 -7.41 -3.57
N GLU A 62 -8.50 -7.95 -4.49
CA GLU A 62 -9.89 -8.34 -4.22
C GLU A 62 -9.98 -9.34 -3.07
N ARG A 63 -9.17 -10.42 -3.11
CA ARG A 63 -9.13 -11.42 -2.02
C ARG A 63 -8.80 -10.81 -0.67
N MET A 64 -7.84 -9.88 -0.64
CA MET A 64 -7.45 -9.17 0.58
C MET A 64 -8.57 -8.30 1.13
N VAL A 65 -9.25 -7.54 0.27
CA VAL A 65 -10.37 -6.70 0.71
C VAL A 65 -11.50 -7.58 1.23
N ARG A 66 -11.89 -8.62 0.48
CA ARG A 66 -12.98 -9.53 0.88
C ARG A 66 -12.70 -10.30 2.18
N SER A 67 -11.44 -10.57 2.51
CA SER A 67 -11.08 -11.24 3.77
C SER A 67 -11.26 -10.33 5.00
N THR A 68 -11.20 -9.01 4.81
CA THR A 68 -11.45 -8.01 5.88
C THR A 68 -12.94 -7.69 6.08
N LEU A 69 -13.80 -8.01 5.10
CA LEU A 69 -15.24 -7.75 5.17
C LEU A 69 -15.97 -8.76 6.06
N SER A 70 -17.10 -8.33 6.64
CA SER A 70 -18.01 -9.20 7.38
C SER A 70 -18.71 -10.18 6.44
N ALA A 71 -19.23 -11.31 6.96
CA ALA A 71 -19.89 -12.33 6.14
C ALA A 71 -21.02 -11.78 5.26
N GLY A 72 -21.85 -10.86 5.78
CA GLY A 72 -22.93 -10.23 5.03
C GLY A 72 -22.50 -9.19 3.98
N GLU A 73 -21.22 -8.83 3.96
CA GLU A 73 -20.67 -7.81 3.06
C GLU A 73 -19.77 -8.42 1.98
N ARG A 74 -19.41 -9.71 2.09
CA ARG A 74 -18.44 -10.35 1.18
C ARG A 74 -18.88 -10.37 -0.27
N ASP A 75 -20.18 -10.43 -0.53
CA ASP A 75 -20.74 -10.49 -1.88
C ASP A 75 -21.05 -9.12 -2.46
N ARG A 76 -20.84 -8.05 -1.68
CA ARG A 76 -21.09 -6.69 -2.18
C ARG A 76 -20.10 -6.33 -3.31
N PRO A 77 -20.53 -5.53 -4.30
CA PRO A 77 -19.61 -4.96 -5.28
C PRO A 77 -18.53 -4.13 -4.59
N LEU A 78 -17.28 -4.31 -5.02
CA LEU A 78 -16.17 -3.47 -4.57
C LEU A 78 -16.05 -2.26 -5.50
N GLU A 79 -15.86 -1.09 -4.91
CA GLU A 79 -15.58 0.13 -5.66
C GLU A 79 -14.06 0.27 -5.86
N VAL A 80 -13.67 0.72 -7.05
CA VAL A 80 -12.27 0.86 -7.43
C VAL A 80 -12.03 2.28 -7.93
N LEU A 81 -11.05 2.96 -7.31
CA LEU A 81 -10.51 4.21 -7.81
C LEU A 81 -9.27 3.94 -8.66
N VAL A 82 -9.32 4.28 -9.94
CA VAL A 82 -8.17 4.14 -10.85
C VAL A 82 -7.49 5.50 -11.03
N VAL A 83 -6.18 5.56 -10.76
CA VAL A 83 -5.35 6.75 -10.98
C VAL A 83 -4.25 6.42 -12.00
N PRO A 84 -4.49 6.62 -13.31
CA PRO A 84 -3.57 6.15 -14.36
C PRO A 84 -2.16 6.77 -14.30
N HIS A 85 -2.05 7.99 -13.77
CA HIS A 85 -0.80 8.77 -13.73
C HIS A 85 -0.49 9.27 -12.32
N ALA A 86 -0.33 8.36 -11.36
CA ALA A 86 -0.18 8.69 -9.93
C ALA A 86 0.91 9.73 -9.61
N THR A 87 2.03 9.75 -10.34
CA THR A 87 3.11 10.73 -10.13
C THR A 87 2.80 12.13 -10.65
N ARG A 88 1.77 12.28 -11.49
CA ARG A 88 1.30 13.55 -12.07
C ARG A 88 -0.07 13.98 -11.52
N THR A 89 -0.61 13.23 -10.57
CA THR A 89 -1.90 13.50 -9.96
C THR A 89 -1.70 13.88 -8.50
N LEU A 90 -2.29 14.99 -8.07
CA LEU A 90 -2.37 15.37 -6.67
C LEU A 90 -3.80 15.08 -6.17
N PRO A 91 -4.02 14.02 -5.38
CA PRO A 91 -5.33 13.75 -4.79
C PRO A 91 -5.68 14.85 -3.79
N VAL A 92 -6.85 15.46 -3.95
CA VAL A 92 -7.39 16.42 -2.98
C VAL A 92 -8.52 15.74 -2.24
N VAL A 93 -8.38 15.63 -0.91
CA VAL A 93 -9.45 15.13 -0.05
C VAL A 93 -10.39 16.30 0.23
N THR A 94 -11.59 16.25 -0.34
CA THR A 94 -12.69 17.11 0.10
C THR A 94 -13.35 16.44 1.29
N ALA A 95 -13.34 17.07 2.46
CA ALA A 95 -14.21 16.65 3.55
C ALA A 95 -15.67 16.69 3.06
N PRO A 96 -16.53 15.76 3.50
CA PRO A 96 -17.97 15.90 3.29
C PRO A 96 -18.52 17.14 3.98
#